data_AF-A0AA39KWS4-F1
#
_entry.id   AF-A0AA39KWS4-F1
#
_cell.length_a   1.000
_cell.length_b   1.000
_cell.length_c   1.000
_cell.angle_alpha   90.00
_cell.angle_beta   90.00
_cell.angle_gamma   90.00
#
_symmetry.space_group_name_H-M   'P 1'
#
loop_
_entity.id
_entity.type
_entity.pdbx_description
1 polymer ?
#
loop_
_entity_poly.entity_id
_entity_poly.type
_entity_poly.pdbx_seq_one_letter_code
_entity_poly.pdbx_strand_id
1 'polypeptide(L)'
;MSSSIFCVFGCENVDDKILLLTEQKLQQCHEKLRVRRALQMKYGDIVLPDHVTEFHGYHSVCCKNFMAITKKYQQKYDELQKFEESTKTPASFTSLSAPSTSSTSNIDQQCFPVEEQKVTGEINSINEASSRRNAERPTDFSSFSTSTVGDQETSGEQDNVKRICFFCNKTRKVSNYRVLPLYTSKDEKLRNNILVNAIGLNDQEMKNRVKSLGVTDTVHYHNPCKTLYLNKYLNAPKHAETDWHRTRKLHGAAYAEVCYCVEENIIKKNQLKMLQYLTDIYNEVLEKLHHEEFGVSSVKYTSQQLLDKLVNTYGDRIQIITLHQKKIIGPSDGCAIDEEMYCRLEEDELVGRVALILRKQVLRLNERVLPSDSKICDLIAGEGEVPIIFQDFMKLLLCGADSKTYSSPDRVAKIKSITQDIIDTVFNG
;
A
#
# COMPACT_ATOMS: atom_id res chain seq x y z
N MET A 1 24.03 -37.44 -0.11
CA MET A 1 23.71 -36.03 0.22
C MET A 1 22.81 -35.52 -0.89
N SER A 2 21.54 -35.26 -0.60
CA SER A 2 20.57 -34.83 -1.61
C SER A 2 20.83 -33.36 -1.95
N SER A 3 21.29 -33.09 -3.17
CA SER A 3 21.53 -31.75 -3.70
C SER A 3 20.22 -30.96 -3.74
N SER A 4 19.99 -30.10 -2.74
CA SER A 4 18.80 -29.23 -2.71
C SER A 4 19.02 -28.05 -3.65
N ILE A 5 18.19 -27.95 -4.69
CA ILE A 5 18.18 -26.81 -5.60
C ILE A 5 17.59 -25.62 -4.83
N PHE A 6 18.20 -24.44 -4.92
CA PHE A 6 17.71 -23.23 -4.24
C PHE A 6 17.22 -22.18 -5.24
N CYS A 7 16.24 -21.39 -4.81
CA CYS A 7 15.71 -20.30 -5.60
C CYS A 7 16.67 -19.09 -5.54
N VAL A 8 17.19 -18.66 -6.69
CA VAL A 8 18.10 -17.50 -6.81
C VAL A 8 17.49 -16.16 -6.39
N PHE A 9 16.17 -16.12 -6.15
CA PHE A 9 15.45 -14.93 -5.68
C PHE A 9 15.27 -14.90 -4.15
N GLY A 10 15.89 -15.84 -3.41
CA GLY A 10 15.96 -15.81 -1.94
C GLY A 10 14.62 -16.00 -1.22
N CYS A 11 13.65 -16.68 -1.85
CA CYS A 11 12.37 -16.96 -1.20
C CYS A 11 12.41 -18.26 -0.38
N GLU A 12 11.71 -18.25 0.75
CA GLU A 12 11.58 -19.40 1.66
C GLU A 12 10.39 -20.31 1.33
N ASN A 13 9.68 -20.07 0.21
CA ASN A 13 8.54 -20.89 -0.17
C ASN A 13 9.00 -22.32 -0.51
N VAL A 14 8.66 -23.27 0.37
CA VAL A 14 9.09 -24.68 0.27
C VAL A 14 8.12 -25.52 -0.58
N ASP A 15 6.89 -25.03 -0.80
CA ASP A 15 5.81 -25.82 -1.42
C ASP A 15 5.75 -25.74 -2.95
N ASP A 16 6.50 -24.83 -3.58
CA ASP A 16 6.49 -24.64 -5.03
C ASP A 16 7.62 -25.41 -5.73
N LYS A 17 7.31 -26.00 -6.89
CA LYS A 17 8.32 -26.69 -7.72
C LYS A 17 9.37 -25.70 -8.24
N ILE A 18 10.63 -25.93 -7.89
CA ILE A 18 11.77 -25.17 -8.41
C ILE A 18 12.09 -25.64 -9.83
N LEU A 19 12.16 -24.69 -10.77
CA LEU A 19 12.62 -24.90 -12.14
C LEU A 19 14.11 -24.59 -12.25
N LEU A 20 14.85 -25.41 -12.99
CA LEU A 20 16.27 -25.16 -13.25
C LEU A 20 16.44 -23.89 -14.10
N LEU A 21 17.47 -23.12 -13.76
CA LEU A 21 17.84 -21.93 -14.52
C LEU A 21 18.51 -22.34 -15.83
N THR A 22 18.20 -21.66 -16.92
CA THR A 22 18.89 -21.82 -18.21
C THR A 22 19.75 -20.60 -18.51
N GLU A 23 20.77 -20.74 -19.34
CA GLU A 23 21.71 -19.65 -19.62
C GLU A 23 21.00 -18.43 -20.21
N GLN A 24 20.09 -18.67 -21.16
CA GLN A 24 19.23 -17.64 -21.73
C GLN A 24 18.37 -16.94 -20.67
N LYS A 25 17.86 -17.69 -19.69
CA LYS A 25 17.01 -17.14 -18.63
C LYS A 25 17.83 -16.33 -17.63
N LEU A 26 19.02 -16.82 -17.28
CA LEU A 26 19.96 -16.09 -16.43
C LEU A 26 20.37 -14.76 -17.07
N GLN A 27 20.67 -14.76 -18.37
CA GLN A 27 20.98 -13.55 -19.13
C GLN A 27 19.82 -12.52 -19.09
N GLN A 28 18.58 -12.98 -19.31
CA GLN A 28 17.39 -12.12 -19.19
C GLN A 28 17.24 -11.54 -17.77
N CYS A 29 17.54 -12.34 -16.75
CA CYS A 29 17.49 -11.88 -15.37
C CYS A 29 18.57 -10.81 -15.11
N HIS A 30 19.79 -10.98 -15.62
CA HIS A 30 20.85 -9.98 -15.52
C HIS A 30 20.49 -8.65 -16.19
N GLU A 31 19.89 -8.69 -17.39
CA GLU A 31 19.40 -7.49 -18.08
C GLU A 31 18.35 -6.75 -17.23
N LYS A 32 17.37 -7.48 -16.68
CA LYS A 32 16.34 -6.89 -15.82
C LYS A 32 16.90 -6.40 -14.50
N LEU A 33 17.92 -7.06 -13.95
CA LEU A 33 18.60 -6.63 -12.73
C LEU A 33 19.32 -5.28 -12.91
N ARG A 34 19.97 -5.05 -14.07
CA ARG A 34 20.60 -3.77 -14.40
C ARG A 34 19.60 -2.62 -14.34
N VAL A 35 18.44 -2.80 -14.98
CA VAL A 35 17.34 -1.81 -14.94
C VAL A 35 16.86 -1.56 -13.52
N ARG A 36 16.63 -2.64 -12.74
CA ARG A 36 16.16 -2.53 -11.36
C ARG A 36 17.17 -1.83 -10.45
N ARG A 37 18.47 -2.11 -10.60
CA ARG A 37 19.55 -1.46 -9.83
C ARG A 37 19.66 0.03 -10.15
N ALA A 38 19.71 0.37 -11.43
CA ALA A 38 19.85 1.77 -11.85
C ALA A 38 18.66 2.64 -11.40
N LEU A 39 17.47 2.06 -11.34
CA LEU A 39 16.24 2.75 -10.92
C LEU A 39 15.84 2.49 -9.46
N GLN A 40 16.70 1.86 -8.65
CA GLN A 40 16.47 1.53 -7.24
C GLN A 40 15.12 0.84 -6.97
N MET A 41 14.73 -0.07 -7.88
CA MET A 41 13.48 -0.82 -7.77
C MET A 41 13.62 -2.00 -6.80
N LYS A 42 12.48 -2.52 -6.31
CA LYS A 42 12.44 -3.79 -5.56
C LYS A 42 13.20 -4.89 -6.31
N TYR A 43 13.97 -5.69 -5.58
CA TYR A 43 14.86 -6.75 -6.08
C TYR A 43 16.15 -6.25 -6.77
N GLY A 44 16.50 -4.97 -6.66
CA GLY A 44 17.78 -4.46 -7.18
C GLY A 44 19.01 -4.99 -6.41
N ASP A 45 18.82 -5.38 -5.16
CA ASP A 45 19.80 -5.93 -4.23
C ASP A 45 20.09 -7.43 -4.44
N ILE A 46 19.31 -8.12 -5.28
CA ILE A 46 19.52 -9.54 -5.56
C ILE A 46 20.90 -9.76 -6.20
N VAL A 47 21.58 -10.81 -5.75
CA VAL A 47 22.83 -11.32 -6.33
C VAL A 47 22.50 -12.54 -7.17
N LEU A 48 22.57 -12.39 -8.49
CA LEU A 48 22.42 -13.51 -9.43
C LEU A 48 23.78 -14.19 -9.64
N PRO A 49 23.81 -15.52 -9.87
CA PRO A 49 25.03 -16.22 -10.19
C PRO A 49 25.59 -15.78 -11.55
N ASP A 50 26.90 -15.91 -11.72
CA ASP A 50 27.57 -15.55 -12.98
C ASP A 50 27.34 -16.58 -14.09
N HIS A 51 27.06 -17.84 -13.72
CA HIS A 51 26.81 -18.95 -14.64
C HIS A 51 25.75 -19.89 -14.06
N VAL A 52 25.06 -20.62 -14.94
CA VAL A 52 24.10 -21.66 -14.53
C VAL A 52 24.83 -22.82 -13.87
N THR A 53 24.34 -23.24 -12.70
CA THR A 53 24.79 -24.47 -12.03
C THR A 53 23.59 -25.36 -11.74
N GLU A 54 23.85 -26.63 -11.43
CA GLU A 54 22.81 -27.63 -11.12
C GLU A 54 22.04 -27.34 -9.83
N PHE A 55 22.54 -26.41 -9.00
CA PHE A 55 21.94 -26.04 -7.71
C PHE A 55 21.13 -24.75 -7.78
N HIS A 56 21.24 -23.99 -8.88
CA HIS A 56 20.53 -22.73 -9.08
C HIS A 56 19.21 -22.95 -9.83
N GLY A 57 18.10 -22.63 -9.18
CA GLY A 57 16.78 -22.66 -9.80
C GLY A 57 15.93 -21.45 -9.45
N TYR A 58 14.67 -21.48 -9.85
CA TYR A 58 13.70 -20.44 -9.53
C TYR A 58 12.29 -20.99 -9.42
N HIS A 59 11.47 -20.37 -8.57
CA HIS A 59 10.02 -20.54 -8.64
C HIS A 59 9.44 -19.70 -9.78
N SER A 60 8.47 -20.26 -10.49
CA SER A 60 7.79 -19.57 -11.61
C SER A 60 7.21 -18.21 -11.19
N VAL A 61 6.63 -18.12 -9.98
CA VAL A 61 6.07 -16.88 -9.43
C VAL A 61 7.16 -15.86 -9.14
N CYS A 62 8.27 -16.27 -8.49
CA CYS A 62 9.40 -15.39 -8.19
C CYS A 62 10.00 -14.80 -9.47
N CYS A 63 10.26 -15.66 -10.47
CA CYS A 63 10.78 -15.19 -11.76
C CYS A 63 9.79 -14.26 -12.47
N LYS A 64 8.49 -14.58 -12.49
CA LYS A 64 7.48 -13.71 -13.10
C LYS A 64 7.44 -12.33 -12.46
N ASN A 65 7.47 -12.26 -11.13
CA ASN A 65 7.48 -11.01 -10.37
C ASN A 65 8.77 -10.21 -10.60
N PHE A 66 9.91 -10.89 -10.63
CA PHE A 66 11.20 -10.28 -10.92
C PHE A 66 11.29 -9.75 -12.36
N MET A 67 10.76 -10.48 -13.34
CA MET A 67 10.77 -10.09 -14.75
C MET A 67 9.77 -8.99 -15.07
N ALA A 68 8.78 -8.74 -14.21
CA ALA A 68 7.76 -7.71 -14.40
C ALA A 68 8.34 -6.30 -14.21
N ILE A 69 8.75 -5.68 -15.31
CA ILE A 69 9.11 -4.26 -15.40
C ILE A 69 8.18 -3.61 -16.43
N THR A 70 7.51 -2.52 -16.08
CA THR A 70 6.62 -1.82 -17.01
C THR A 70 7.44 -1.08 -18.08
N LYS A 71 6.84 -0.86 -19.26
CA LYS A 71 7.51 -0.18 -20.39
C LYS A 71 8.06 1.20 -20.01
N LYS A 72 7.36 1.91 -19.12
CA LYS A 72 7.76 3.23 -18.59
C LYS A 72 9.13 3.23 -17.92
N TYR A 73 9.40 2.24 -17.07
CA TYR A 73 10.72 2.14 -16.41
C TYR A 73 11.80 1.71 -17.40
N GLN A 74 11.45 0.94 -18.41
CA GLN A 74 12.39 0.54 -19.44
C GLN A 74 12.83 1.74 -20.30
N GLN A 75 11.87 2.59 -20.70
CA GLN A 75 12.15 3.85 -21.39
C GLN A 75 13.02 4.80 -20.55
N LYS A 76 12.70 4.96 -19.26
CA LYS A 76 13.48 5.79 -18.34
C LYS A 76 14.94 5.30 -18.21
N TYR A 77 15.17 3.99 -18.24
CA TYR A 77 16.52 3.43 -18.22
C TYR A 77 17.28 3.69 -19.53
N ASP A 78 16.61 3.55 -20.67
CA ASP A 78 17.20 3.84 -21.98
C ASP A 78 17.59 5.34 -22.11
N GLU A 79 16.82 6.24 -21.51
CA GLU A 79 17.13 7.68 -21.43
C GLU A 79 18.37 7.95 -20.58
N LEU A 80 18.51 7.27 -19.42
CA LEU A 80 19.70 7.39 -18.56
C LEU A 80 20.97 6.91 -19.29
N GLN A 81 20.90 5.80 -20.02
CA GLN A 81 22.05 5.31 -20.79
C GLN A 81 22.48 6.29 -21.88
N LYS A 82 21.54 6.90 -22.60
CA LYS A 82 21.84 7.91 -23.63
C LYS A 82 22.52 9.16 -23.05
N PHE A 83 22.18 9.54 -21.81
CA PHE A 83 22.78 10.68 -21.13
C PHE A 83 24.24 10.39 -20.72
N GLU A 84 24.53 9.18 -20.23
CA GLU A 84 25.88 8.74 -19.89
C GLU A 84 26.80 8.58 -21.11
N GLU A 85 26.26 8.20 -22.27
CA GLU A 85 27.01 8.11 -23.52
C GLU A 85 27.35 9.49 -24.09
N SER A 86 26.45 10.48 -23.91
CA SER A 86 26.64 11.86 -24.39
C SER A 86 27.69 12.65 -23.59
N THR A 87 28.05 12.20 -22.39
CA THR A 87 29.04 12.85 -21.51
C THR A 87 30.46 12.30 -21.65
N LYS A 88 30.66 11.24 -22.45
CA LYS A 88 32.00 10.67 -22.74
C LYS A 88 32.52 11.16 -24.09
N THR A 89 32.98 12.40 -24.16
CA THR A 89 33.82 12.88 -25.28
C THR A 89 35.30 12.64 -24.93
N PRO A 90 36.15 12.09 -25.81
CA PRO A 90 37.52 11.73 -25.46
C PRO A 90 38.42 12.97 -25.50
N ALA A 91 38.81 13.47 -24.32
CA ALA A 91 39.93 14.38 -24.21
C ALA A 91 41.24 13.62 -24.45
N SER A 92 41.73 13.63 -25.69
CA SER A 92 43.14 13.39 -25.95
C SER A 92 43.91 14.65 -25.55
N PHE A 93 44.63 14.58 -24.43
CA PHE A 93 45.80 15.42 -24.22
C PHE A 93 46.95 14.61 -23.62
N THR A 94 48.07 14.75 -24.31
CA THR A 94 49.36 14.09 -24.17
C THR A 94 50.15 14.64 -22.97
N SER A 95 51.02 13.78 -22.40
CA SER A 95 52.29 14.12 -21.72
C SER A 95 52.21 14.75 -20.32
N LEU A 96 53.07 14.50 -19.32
CA LEU A 96 54.34 13.77 -19.13
C LEU A 96 54.60 13.69 -17.61
N SER A 97 55.25 12.61 -17.16
CA SER A 97 56.26 12.51 -16.06
C SER A 97 55.96 12.95 -14.61
N ALA A 98 56.15 12.00 -13.68
CA ALA A 98 56.45 12.18 -12.25
C ALA A 98 57.90 12.72 -12.02
N PRO A 99 58.49 12.83 -10.79
CA PRO A 99 58.00 12.51 -9.43
C PRO A 99 58.42 13.50 -8.29
N SER A 100 57.87 13.26 -7.09
CA SER A 100 58.41 13.41 -5.71
C SER A 100 59.23 14.64 -5.28
N THR A 101 58.85 15.29 -4.17
CA THR A 101 59.67 15.35 -2.92
C THR A 101 58.95 16.04 -1.74
N SER A 102 59.31 15.55 -0.56
CA SER A 102 58.98 15.95 0.81
C SER A 102 59.39 17.37 1.19
N SER A 103 58.62 18.06 2.06
CA SER A 103 58.99 18.38 3.46
C SER A 103 58.08 19.46 4.11
N THR A 104 57.88 19.24 5.42
CA THR A 104 57.33 20.05 6.52
C THR A 104 57.37 21.59 6.43
N SER A 105 56.28 22.26 6.84
CA SER A 105 56.23 23.14 8.04
C SER A 105 54.87 23.86 8.22
N ASN A 106 54.69 24.42 9.41
CA ASN A 106 53.47 24.74 10.16
C ASN A 106 52.62 25.94 9.70
N ILE A 107 51.32 25.83 10.05
CA ILE A 107 50.37 26.84 10.57
C ILE A 107 50.18 28.13 9.74
N ASP A 108 48.98 28.29 9.17
CA ASP A 108 48.12 29.41 9.55
C ASP A 108 46.63 29.16 9.27
N GLN A 109 45.81 29.68 10.18
CA GLN A 109 44.35 29.61 10.19
C GLN A 109 43.75 30.41 9.03
N GLN A 110 42.89 29.80 8.21
CA GLN A 110 41.70 30.51 7.70
C GLN A 110 40.58 29.58 7.21
N CYS A 111 39.39 29.97 7.69
CA CYS A 111 38.02 29.59 7.39
C CYS A 111 37.71 29.21 5.94
N PHE A 112 37.08 28.05 5.71
CA PHE A 112 35.97 27.83 4.75
C PHE A 112 35.17 26.58 5.16
N PRO A 113 33.82 26.58 5.09
CA PRO A 113 33.02 25.41 5.38
C PRO A 113 33.06 24.41 4.21
N VAL A 114 33.11 23.14 4.58
CA VAL A 114 33.09 21.97 3.70
C VAL A 114 31.75 21.91 2.97
N GLU A 115 31.83 21.97 1.64
CA GLU A 115 30.74 21.68 0.73
C GLU A 115 30.55 20.14 0.68
N GLU A 116 29.63 19.61 1.50
CA GLU A 116 29.12 18.26 1.29
C GLU A 116 28.26 18.25 0.02
N GLN A 117 28.84 17.80 -1.09
CA GLN A 117 28.07 17.37 -2.26
C GLN A 117 27.23 16.14 -1.90
N LYS A 118 26.05 16.39 -1.33
CA LYS A 118 25.01 15.39 -1.19
C LYS A 118 24.25 15.33 -2.51
N VAL A 119 24.57 14.34 -3.33
CA VAL A 119 23.80 13.98 -4.52
C VAL A 119 22.40 13.56 -4.08
N THR A 120 21.44 14.49 -4.13
CA THR A 120 20.02 14.20 -3.92
C THR A 120 19.47 13.55 -5.19
N GLY A 121 19.41 12.22 -5.19
CA GLY A 121 18.65 11.47 -6.17
C GLY A 121 17.16 11.75 -6.00
N GLU A 122 16.55 12.39 -7.00
CA GLU A 122 15.11 12.58 -7.13
C GLU A 122 14.38 11.23 -7.19
N ILE A 123 13.70 10.87 -6.09
CA ILE A 123 12.78 9.73 -6.07
C ILE A 123 11.44 10.18 -6.67
N ASN A 124 11.36 10.06 -8.00
CA ASN A 124 10.11 10.17 -8.74
C ASN A 124 9.22 8.94 -8.48
N SER A 125 8.32 9.04 -7.51
CA SER A 125 7.20 8.08 -7.31
C SER A 125 5.95 8.60 -8.01
N ILE A 126 5.64 8.02 -9.18
CA ILE A 126 4.35 8.20 -9.85
C ILE A 126 3.51 6.95 -9.60
N ASN A 127 2.39 7.13 -8.90
CA ASN A 127 1.26 6.20 -8.91
C ASN A 127 0.52 6.34 -10.26
N GLU A 128 0.28 5.20 -10.93
CA GLU A 128 -0.67 5.10 -12.04
C GLU A 128 -2.00 4.56 -11.50
N ALA A 129 -3.03 5.41 -11.52
CA ALA A 129 -4.41 4.97 -11.61
C ALA A 129 -4.92 5.35 -13.00
N SER A 130 -5.28 4.35 -13.81
CA SER A 130 -6.42 4.33 -14.75
C SER A 130 -6.16 3.42 -15.94
N SER A 131 -6.91 2.32 -16.04
CA SER A 131 -7.61 1.90 -17.28
C SER A 131 -8.30 0.55 -17.03
N ARG A 132 -9.64 0.54 -17.08
CA ARG A 132 -10.43 0.21 -18.28
C ARG A 132 -10.24 -1.25 -18.69
N ARG A 133 -11.31 -2.01 -18.51
CA ARG A 133 -11.45 -3.41 -18.94
C ARG A 133 -11.40 -3.45 -20.46
N ASN A 134 -10.31 -3.95 -21.03
CA ASN A 134 -10.32 -4.57 -22.33
C ASN A 134 -10.05 -6.06 -22.14
N ALA A 135 -11.05 -6.85 -22.53
CA ALA A 135 -10.95 -8.30 -22.57
C ALA A 135 -10.14 -8.66 -23.82
N GLU A 136 -8.90 -9.10 -23.62
CA GLU A 136 -8.14 -9.82 -24.64
C GLU A 136 -7.85 -11.25 -24.18
N ARG A 137 -8.05 -12.10 -25.16
CA ARG A 137 -8.09 -13.56 -25.21
C ARG A 137 -6.71 -14.18 -24.91
N PRO A 138 -6.67 -15.42 -24.40
CA PRO A 138 -5.62 -16.35 -24.77
C PRO A 138 -6.20 -17.51 -25.60
N THR A 139 -5.88 -17.51 -26.89
CA THR A 139 -5.55 -18.70 -27.71
C THR A 139 -4.19 -19.24 -27.24
N ASP A 140 -3.78 -20.50 -27.26
CA ASP A 140 -4.31 -21.83 -27.57
C ASP A 140 -3.28 -22.81 -26.96
N PHE A 141 -3.68 -23.98 -26.45
CA PHE A 141 -3.03 -25.27 -26.75
C PHE A 141 -3.86 -26.45 -26.19
N SER A 142 -4.56 -27.13 -27.11
CA SER A 142 -4.75 -28.59 -27.31
C SER A 142 -4.84 -29.51 -26.07
N SER A 143 -5.85 -30.38 -25.91
CA SER A 143 -6.13 -31.51 -26.82
C SER A 143 -7.47 -32.25 -26.55
N PHE A 144 -8.09 -32.73 -27.65
CA PHE A 144 -9.01 -33.87 -27.83
C PHE A 144 -10.45 -33.85 -27.28
N SER A 145 -11.43 -33.63 -28.18
CA SER A 145 -12.28 -34.69 -28.73
C SER A 145 -13.22 -34.13 -29.80
N THR A 146 -13.08 -34.68 -31.00
CA THR A 146 -13.89 -34.45 -32.20
C THR A 146 -15.32 -34.95 -32.00
N SER A 147 -16.32 -34.12 -32.29
CA SER A 147 -17.68 -34.57 -32.61
C SER A 147 -18.30 -33.61 -33.61
N THR A 148 -18.75 -34.22 -34.70
CA THR A 148 -19.25 -33.68 -35.96
C THR A 148 -20.44 -32.72 -35.82
N VAL A 149 -20.38 -31.63 -36.58
CA VAL A 149 -21.51 -30.73 -36.85
C VAL A 149 -22.44 -31.42 -37.85
N GLY A 150 -23.67 -31.68 -37.43
CA GLY A 150 -24.79 -31.92 -38.33
C GLY A 150 -25.76 -30.76 -38.16
N ASP A 151 -25.80 -29.87 -39.15
CA ASP A 151 -26.95 -29.00 -39.38
C ASP A 151 -28.13 -29.89 -39.80
N GLN A 152 -29.13 -29.99 -38.94
CA GLN A 152 -30.45 -30.46 -39.32
C GLN A 152 -31.49 -29.51 -38.74
N GLU A 153 -31.96 -28.62 -39.62
CA GLU A 153 -33.33 -28.13 -39.57
C GLU A 153 -34.26 -29.33 -39.72
N THR A 154 -34.79 -29.82 -38.60
CA THR A 154 -35.92 -30.74 -38.60
C THR A 154 -37.15 -29.95 -38.17
N SER A 155 -37.92 -29.56 -39.19
CA SER A 155 -39.33 -29.21 -39.07
C SER A 155 -40.09 -30.44 -38.57
N GLY A 156 -40.46 -30.42 -37.29
CA GLY A 156 -41.39 -31.35 -36.67
C GLY A 156 -42.35 -30.57 -35.80
N GLU A 157 -43.60 -30.49 -36.22
CA GLU A 157 -44.74 -30.07 -35.40
C GLU A 157 -44.86 -31.01 -34.19
N GLN A 158 -44.30 -30.61 -33.06
CA GLN A 158 -44.64 -31.13 -31.74
C GLN A 158 -44.59 -29.96 -30.77
N ASP A 159 -45.71 -29.75 -30.08
CA ASP A 159 -46.02 -28.77 -29.03
C ASP A 159 -45.10 -27.55 -28.89
N ASN A 160 -45.70 -26.37 -29.02
CA ASN A 160 -45.10 -25.04 -28.98
C ASN A 160 -44.60 -24.65 -27.57
N VAL A 161 -43.79 -25.49 -26.94
CA VAL A 161 -43.13 -25.23 -25.66
C VAL A 161 -42.11 -24.14 -25.91
N LYS A 162 -42.45 -22.91 -25.49
CA LYS A 162 -41.60 -21.73 -25.64
C LYS A 162 -40.21 -22.03 -25.08
N ARG A 163 -39.20 -22.06 -25.95
CA ARG A 163 -37.79 -22.22 -25.56
C ARG A 163 -37.33 -20.95 -24.85
N ILE A 164 -37.35 -20.97 -23.51
CA ILE A 164 -37.05 -19.82 -22.66
C ILE A 164 -35.72 -20.06 -21.94
N CYS A 165 -34.86 -19.05 -21.88
CA CYS A 165 -33.60 -19.14 -21.13
C CYS A 165 -33.86 -19.33 -19.63
N PHE A 166 -33.33 -20.42 -19.09
CA PHE A 166 -33.44 -20.83 -17.69
C PHE A 166 -32.90 -19.81 -16.68
N PHE A 167 -31.93 -18.98 -17.05
CA PHE A 167 -31.37 -17.98 -16.12
C PHE A 167 -32.05 -16.61 -16.16
N CYS A 168 -32.77 -16.27 -17.24
CA CYS A 168 -33.28 -14.90 -17.42
C CYS A 168 -34.72 -14.80 -17.92
N ASN A 169 -35.40 -15.94 -18.11
CA ASN A 169 -36.78 -16.05 -18.55
C ASN A 169 -37.11 -15.37 -19.89
N LYS A 170 -36.09 -15.14 -20.73
CA LYS A 170 -36.25 -14.53 -22.04
C LYS A 170 -35.99 -15.54 -23.16
N THR A 171 -36.80 -15.49 -24.21
CA THR A 171 -36.62 -16.26 -25.46
C THR A 171 -35.53 -15.68 -26.35
N ARG A 172 -35.30 -14.36 -26.25
CA ARG A 172 -34.24 -13.62 -26.96
C ARG A 172 -33.56 -12.63 -26.02
N LYS A 173 -32.25 -12.47 -26.14
CA LYS A 173 -31.47 -11.45 -25.43
C LYS A 173 -30.54 -10.74 -26.40
N VAL A 174 -30.52 -9.41 -26.37
CA VAL A 174 -29.61 -8.59 -27.17
C VAL A 174 -28.47 -8.09 -26.29
N SER A 175 -27.24 -8.15 -26.79
CA SER A 175 -26.05 -7.59 -26.13
C SER A 175 -25.13 -7.03 -27.21
N ASN A 176 -24.64 -5.80 -27.04
CA ASN A 176 -23.80 -5.11 -28.03
C ASN A 176 -24.38 -5.18 -29.45
N TYR A 177 -25.67 -4.86 -29.59
CA TYR A 177 -26.40 -4.88 -30.86
C TYR A 177 -26.53 -6.25 -31.55
N ARG A 178 -26.16 -7.36 -30.89
CA ARG A 178 -26.29 -8.73 -31.42
C ARG A 178 -27.29 -9.54 -30.60
N VAL A 179 -28.13 -10.33 -31.28
CA VAL A 179 -29.01 -11.31 -30.63
C VAL A 179 -28.15 -12.49 -30.19
N LEU A 180 -28.19 -12.81 -28.90
CA LEU A 180 -27.44 -13.91 -28.32
C LEU A 180 -28.11 -15.26 -28.65
N PRO A 181 -27.33 -16.29 -29.01
CA PRO A 181 -27.87 -17.62 -29.27
C PRO A 181 -28.40 -18.25 -27.98
N LEU A 182 -29.48 -19.02 -28.14
CA LEU A 182 -30.09 -19.81 -27.07
C LEU A 182 -29.57 -21.25 -27.19
N TYR A 183 -28.68 -21.62 -26.27
CA TYR A 183 -28.12 -22.97 -26.19
C TYR A 183 -29.11 -23.93 -25.54
N THR A 184 -28.94 -25.21 -25.82
CA THR A 184 -29.82 -26.29 -25.37
C THR A 184 -28.95 -27.40 -24.79
N SER A 185 -29.28 -27.90 -23.60
CA SER A 185 -28.53 -28.97 -22.96
C SER A 185 -29.46 -29.94 -22.23
N LYS A 186 -29.22 -31.24 -22.42
CA LYS A 186 -29.82 -32.33 -21.63
C LYS A 186 -28.84 -32.89 -20.60
N ASP A 187 -27.64 -32.29 -20.49
CA ASP A 187 -26.58 -32.77 -19.62
C ASP A 187 -26.97 -32.64 -18.15
N GLU A 188 -26.98 -33.78 -17.45
CA GLU A 188 -27.26 -33.86 -16.04
C GLU A 188 -26.22 -33.11 -15.20
N LYS A 189 -24.95 -33.08 -15.63
CA LYS A 189 -23.89 -32.34 -14.94
C LYS A 189 -24.19 -30.84 -14.87
N LEU A 190 -24.76 -30.28 -15.94
CA LEU A 190 -25.16 -28.88 -15.95
C LEU A 190 -26.26 -28.60 -14.92
N ARG A 191 -27.27 -29.47 -14.83
CA ARG A 191 -28.36 -29.32 -13.84
C ARG A 191 -27.82 -29.44 -12.41
N ASN A 192 -26.98 -30.43 -12.16
CA ASN A 192 -26.35 -30.65 -10.85
C ASN A 192 -25.48 -29.44 -10.45
N ASN A 193 -24.70 -28.88 -11.39
CA ASN A 193 -23.91 -27.68 -11.13
C ASN A 193 -24.78 -26.46 -10.78
N ILE A 194 -25.90 -26.26 -11.47
CA ILE A 194 -26.83 -25.15 -11.17
C ILE A 194 -27.45 -25.36 -9.78
N LEU A 195 -27.84 -26.59 -9.44
CA LEU A 195 -28.43 -26.93 -8.14
C LEU A 195 -27.43 -26.69 -6.99
N VAL A 196 -26.20 -27.19 -7.11
CA VAL A 196 -25.13 -26.98 -6.13
C VAL A 196 -24.88 -25.49 -5.90
N ASN A 197 -24.82 -24.70 -6.98
CA ASN A 197 -24.61 -23.26 -6.87
C ASN A 197 -25.81 -22.54 -6.26
N ALA A 198 -27.04 -22.95 -6.58
CA ALA A 198 -28.24 -22.40 -5.96
C ALA A 198 -28.30 -22.71 -4.45
N ILE A 199 -27.86 -23.91 -4.03
CA ILE A 199 -27.65 -24.27 -2.62
C ILE A 199 -26.64 -23.35 -1.96
N GLY A 200 -25.46 -23.20 -2.55
CA GLY A 200 -24.40 -22.39 -1.99
C GLY A 200 -24.69 -20.88 -1.97
N LEU A 201 -25.54 -20.38 -2.87
CA LEU A 201 -26.01 -18.98 -2.89
C LEU A 201 -27.24 -18.72 -2.02
N ASN A 202 -27.83 -19.77 -1.43
CA ASN A 202 -29.16 -19.72 -0.81
C ASN A 202 -30.27 -19.17 -1.73
N ASP A 203 -30.15 -19.36 -3.05
CA ASP A 203 -31.12 -18.91 -4.06
C ASP A 203 -32.28 -19.91 -4.15
N GLN A 204 -33.36 -19.64 -3.39
CA GLN A 204 -34.53 -20.54 -3.31
C GLN A 204 -35.33 -20.59 -4.62
N GLU A 205 -35.37 -19.49 -5.37
CA GLU A 205 -36.05 -19.45 -6.67
C GLU A 205 -35.36 -20.40 -7.64
N MET A 206 -34.03 -20.31 -7.77
CA MET A 206 -33.28 -21.17 -8.67
C MET A 206 -33.32 -22.64 -8.25
N LYS A 207 -33.29 -22.94 -6.93
CA LYS A 207 -33.47 -24.31 -6.42
C LYS A 207 -34.79 -24.91 -6.88
N ASN A 208 -35.89 -24.17 -6.70
CA ASN A 208 -37.22 -24.65 -7.05
C ASN A 208 -37.36 -24.84 -8.56
N ARG A 209 -36.78 -23.94 -9.35
CA ARG A 209 -36.75 -24.04 -10.81
C ARG A 209 -35.97 -25.24 -11.33
N VAL A 210 -34.88 -25.62 -10.65
CA VAL A 210 -34.12 -26.83 -11.03
C VAL A 210 -34.87 -28.09 -10.62
N LYS A 211 -35.52 -28.08 -9.44
CA LYS A 211 -36.33 -29.20 -8.95
C LYS A 211 -37.59 -29.45 -9.79
N SER A 212 -38.16 -28.42 -10.39
CA SER A 212 -39.31 -28.54 -11.30
C SER A 212 -38.95 -29.11 -12.67
N LEU A 213 -37.65 -29.25 -12.99
CA LEU A 213 -37.21 -29.93 -14.21
C LEU A 213 -37.14 -31.44 -13.96
N GLY A 214 -37.82 -32.22 -14.79
CA GLY A 214 -37.67 -33.67 -14.86
C GLY A 214 -36.25 -34.09 -15.28
N VAL A 215 -35.89 -35.34 -14.98
CA VAL A 215 -34.56 -35.91 -15.28
C VAL A 215 -34.26 -35.89 -16.80
N THR A 216 -35.29 -35.92 -17.64
CA THR A 216 -35.18 -35.87 -19.10
C THR A 216 -35.36 -34.47 -19.68
N ASP A 217 -35.61 -33.46 -18.85
CA ASP A 217 -35.95 -32.13 -19.32
C ASP A 217 -34.75 -31.38 -19.88
N THR A 218 -35.02 -30.64 -20.94
CA THR A 218 -34.01 -29.91 -21.69
C THR A 218 -33.89 -28.48 -21.14
N VAL A 219 -32.68 -28.08 -20.78
CA VAL A 219 -32.38 -26.73 -20.28
C VAL A 219 -31.95 -25.84 -21.43
N HIS A 220 -32.70 -24.77 -21.67
CA HIS A 220 -32.33 -23.73 -22.63
C HIS A 220 -31.65 -22.55 -21.91
N TYR A 221 -30.57 -21.98 -22.44
CA TYR A 221 -29.89 -20.85 -21.80
C TYR A 221 -29.04 -20.00 -22.76
N HIS A 222 -28.88 -18.71 -22.44
CA HIS A 222 -27.84 -17.90 -23.05
C HIS A 222 -26.52 -18.11 -22.30
N ASN A 223 -25.41 -18.35 -23.00
CA ASN A 223 -24.12 -18.59 -22.36
C ASN A 223 -23.70 -17.45 -21.39
N PRO A 224 -23.87 -16.14 -21.73
CA PRO A 224 -23.57 -15.07 -20.79
C PRO A 224 -24.42 -15.10 -19.51
N CYS A 225 -25.68 -15.55 -19.60
CA CYS A 225 -26.53 -15.66 -18.41
C CYS A 225 -26.08 -16.81 -17.50
N LYS A 226 -25.66 -17.95 -18.08
CA LYS A 226 -25.02 -19.04 -17.34
C LYS A 226 -23.75 -18.56 -16.65
N THR A 227 -22.83 -17.94 -17.39
CA THR A 227 -21.57 -17.43 -16.85
C THR A 227 -21.81 -16.42 -15.73
N LEU A 228 -22.74 -15.47 -15.91
CA LEU A 228 -23.09 -14.50 -14.86
C LEU A 228 -23.60 -15.18 -13.59
N TYR A 229 -24.47 -16.18 -13.72
CA TYR A 229 -25.01 -16.91 -12.56
C TYR A 229 -23.93 -17.75 -11.86
N LEU A 230 -23.09 -18.47 -12.62
CA LEU A 230 -21.97 -19.24 -12.06
C LEU A 230 -20.96 -18.33 -11.35
N ASN A 231 -20.67 -17.17 -11.93
CA ASN A 231 -19.79 -16.18 -11.32
C ASN A 231 -20.37 -15.58 -10.05
N LYS A 232 -21.70 -15.51 -9.88
CA LYS A 232 -22.28 -15.12 -8.58
C LYS A 232 -21.88 -16.10 -7.47
N TYR A 233 -21.80 -17.40 -7.76
CA TYR A 233 -21.37 -18.41 -6.79
C TYR A 233 -19.86 -18.37 -6.52
N LEU A 234 -19.04 -18.20 -7.58
CA LEU A 234 -17.57 -18.05 -7.42
C LEU A 234 -17.19 -16.76 -6.69
N ASN A 235 -17.96 -15.68 -6.89
CA ASN A 235 -17.76 -14.39 -6.22
C ASN A 235 -18.68 -14.18 -5.02
N ALA A 236 -19.45 -15.21 -4.62
CA ALA A 236 -20.20 -15.16 -3.37
C ALA A 236 -19.17 -14.96 -2.25
N PRO A 237 -19.48 -14.15 -1.22
CA PRO A 237 -18.50 -13.74 -0.20
C PRO A 237 -18.02 -14.96 0.61
N LYS A 238 -17.02 -15.65 0.06
CA LYS A 238 -16.19 -16.67 0.70
C LYS A 238 -14.75 -16.22 0.85
N HIS A 239 -14.40 -15.03 0.36
CA HIS A 239 -13.15 -14.41 0.77
C HIS A 239 -13.35 -13.87 2.18
N ALA A 240 -12.87 -14.63 3.16
CA ALA A 240 -12.52 -14.06 4.46
C ALA A 240 -11.76 -12.75 4.19
N GLU A 241 -12.08 -11.68 4.92
CA GLU A 241 -11.40 -10.40 4.76
C GLU A 241 -9.90 -10.63 4.91
N THR A 242 -9.19 -10.54 3.79
CA THR A 242 -7.73 -10.61 3.80
C THR A 242 -7.18 -9.40 4.54
N ASP A 243 -5.95 -9.50 5.04
CA ASP A 243 -5.28 -8.40 5.73
C ASP A 243 -5.31 -7.11 4.92
N TRP A 244 -5.19 -7.21 3.59
CA TRP A 244 -5.33 -6.08 2.68
C TRP A 244 -6.67 -5.32 2.82
N HIS A 245 -7.79 -6.03 2.97
CA HIS A 245 -9.10 -5.40 3.14
C HIS A 245 -9.19 -4.67 4.48
N ARG A 246 -8.65 -5.29 5.53
CA ARG A 246 -8.60 -4.71 6.87
C ARG A 246 -7.71 -3.48 6.89
N THR A 247 -6.47 -3.58 6.42
CA THR A 247 -5.54 -2.46 6.26
C THR A 247 -6.18 -1.32 5.46
N ARG A 248 -6.88 -1.62 4.37
CA ARG A 248 -7.59 -0.61 3.58
C ARG A 248 -8.70 0.09 4.38
N LYS A 249 -9.45 -0.63 5.22
CA LYS A 249 -10.44 -0.02 6.11
C LYS A 249 -9.78 0.89 7.13
N LEU A 250 -8.67 0.48 7.75
CA LEU A 250 -7.93 1.31 8.71
C LEU A 250 -7.42 2.61 8.06
N HIS A 251 -6.84 2.53 6.86
CA HIS A 251 -6.46 3.71 6.07
C HIS A 251 -7.65 4.60 5.70
N GLY A 252 -8.84 4.02 5.52
CA GLY A 252 -10.09 4.74 5.32
C GLY A 252 -10.49 5.55 6.54
N ALA A 253 -10.47 4.91 7.72
CA ALA A 253 -10.77 5.56 8.99
C ALA A 253 -9.77 6.68 9.33
N ALA A 254 -8.46 6.42 9.22
CA ALA A 254 -7.43 7.44 9.43
C ALA A 254 -7.58 8.63 8.47
N TYR A 255 -7.99 8.38 7.23
CA TYR A 255 -8.24 9.45 6.27
C TYR A 255 -9.48 10.28 6.58
N ALA A 256 -10.52 9.64 7.12
CA ALA A 256 -11.74 10.34 7.54
C ALA A 256 -11.43 11.39 8.62
N GLU A 257 -10.52 11.09 9.55
CA GLU A 257 -10.09 12.04 10.58
C GLU A 257 -9.37 13.26 10.00
N VAL A 258 -8.46 13.04 9.04
CA VAL A 258 -7.83 14.17 8.31
C VAL A 258 -8.87 14.97 7.55
N CYS A 259 -9.84 14.31 6.91
CA CYS A 259 -10.91 15.00 6.19
C CYS A 259 -11.75 15.87 7.12
N TYR A 260 -12.09 15.36 8.30
CA TYR A 260 -12.78 16.14 9.33
C TYR A 260 -11.97 17.38 9.73
N CYS A 261 -10.67 17.23 9.97
CA CYS A 261 -9.78 18.35 10.28
C CYS A 261 -9.72 19.40 9.14
N VAL A 262 -9.65 18.95 7.88
CA VAL A 262 -9.64 19.85 6.71
C VAL A 262 -10.97 20.60 6.58
N GLU A 263 -12.10 19.91 6.67
CA GLU A 263 -13.43 20.52 6.56
C GLU A 263 -13.68 21.52 7.69
N GLU A 264 -13.41 21.14 8.94
CA GLU A 264 -13.70 21.99 10.11
C GLU A 264 -12.72 23.14 10.27
N ASN A 265 -11.42 22.89 10.13
CA ASN A 265 -10.42 23.90 10.47
C ASN A 265 -9.96 24.69 9.24
N ILE A 266 -9.71 24.03 8.12
CA ILE A 266 -9.18 24.71 6.93
C ILE A 266 -10.31 25.41 6.18
N ILE A 267 -11.38 24.68 5.86
CA ILE A 267 -12.44 25.21 5.00
C ILE A 267 -13.41 26.07 5.81
N LYS A 268 -14.01 25.56 6.90
CA LYS A 268 -15.02 26.30 7.67
C LYS A 268 -14.45 27.45 8.49
N LYS A 269 -13.30 27.25 9.14
CA LYS A 269 -12.66 28.28 10.00
C LYS A 269 -11.60 29.12 9.29
N ASN A 270 -11.36 28.87 8.00
CA ASN A 270 -10.36 29.57 7.20
C ASN A 270 -8.95 29.56 7.85
N GLN A 271 -8.53 28.40 8.36
CA GLN A 271 -7.22 28.24 8.98
C GLN A 271 -6.22 27.64 8.00
N LEU A 272 -4.96 28.05 8.15
CA LEU A 272 -3.84 27.40 7.49
C LEU A 272 -3.31 26.26 8.35
N LYS A 273 -2.92 25.17 7.71
CA LYS A 273 -2.25 24.04 8.37
C LYS A 273 -1.09 23.55 7.52
N MET A 274 0.05 23.26 8.15
CA MET A 274 1.15 22.60 7.44
C MET A 274 0.72 21.19 7.02
N LEU A 275 1.13 20.77 5.82
CA LEU A 275 0.86 19.42 5.33
C LEU A 275 1.46 18.36 6.26
N GLN A 276 2.63 18.63 6.85
CA GLN A 276 3.29 17.69 7.76
C GLN A 276 2.44 17.43 9.00
N TYR A 277 1.83 18.46 9.60
CA TYR A 277 0.88 18.29 10.70
C TYR A 277 -0.28 17.35 10.35
N LEU A 278 -0.90 17.50 9.17
CA LEU A 278 -1.98 16.62 8.72
C LEU A 278 -1.48 15.18 8.51
N THR A 279 -0.25 15.02 8.02
CA THR A 279 0.40 13.71 7.90
C THR A 279 0.67 13.07 9.25
N ASP A 280 1.04 13.85 10.26
CA ASP A 280 1.30 13.36 11.61
C ASP A 280 -0.01 12.87 12.25
N ILE A 281 -1.10 13.63 12.15
CA ILE A 281 -2.45 13.18 12.55
C ILE A 281 -2.81 11.87 11.85
N TYR A 282 -2.64 11.80 10.53
CA TYR A 282 -2.94 10.61 9.75
C TYR A 282 -2.19 9.38 10.28
N ASN A 283 -0.89 9.53 10.50
CA ASN A 283 -0.01 8.45 10.91
C ASN A 283 -0.26 8.01 12.35
N GLU A 284 -0.60 8.94 13.25
CA GLU A 284 -0.95 8.61 14.62
C GLU A 284 -2.23 7.79 14.68
N VAL A 285 -3.30 8.24 14.01
CA VAL A 285 -4.56 7.50 13.95
C VAL A 285 -4.36 6.13 13.31
N LEU A 286 -3.59 6.08 12.22
CA LEU A 286 -3.29 4.82 11.54
C LEU A 286 -2.47 3.86 12.42
N GLU A 287 -1.46 4.36 13.14
CA GLU A 287 -0.63 3.55 14.05
C GLU A 287 -1.47 2.99 15.21
N LYS A 288 -2.36 3.80 15.81
CA LYS A 288 -3.30 3.36 16.84
C LYS A 288 -4.18 2.23 16.33
N LEU A 289 -4.88 2.45 15.21
CA LEU A 289 -5.78 1.47 14.62
C LEU A 289 -5.07 0.17 14.20
N HIS A 290 -3.84 0.26 13.70
CA HIS A 290 -3.05 -0.92 13.35
C HIS A 290 -2.59 -1.71 14.57
N HIS A 291 -2.21 -1.00 15.64
CA HIS A 291 -1.82 -1.65 16.88
C HIS A 291 -3.00 -2.40 17.51
N GLU A 292 -4.20 -1.81 17.49
CA GLU A 292 -5.43 -2.44 17.96
C GLU A 292 -5.82 -3.69 17.13
N GLU A 293 -5.73 -3.63 15.79
CA GLU A 293 -6.15 -4.73 14.92
C GLU A 293 -5.09 -5.84 14.79
N PHE A 294 -3.79 -5.50 14.76
CA PHE A 294 -2.73 -6.44 14.41
C PHE A 294 -1.62 -6.58 15.46
N GLY A 295 -1.62 -5.77 16.53
CA GLY A 295 -0.56 -5.76 17.54
C GLY A 295 0.80 -5.26 17.04
N VAL A 296 0.89 -4.75 15.80
CA VAL A 296 2.13 -4.28 15.17
C VAL A 296 2.00 -2.85 14.67
N SER A 297 3.11 -2.12 14.67
CA SER A 297 3.16 -0.76 14.11
C SER A 297 2.98 -0.78 12.59
N SER A 298 2.18 0.16 12.08
CA SER A 298 1.95 0.32 10.65
C SER A 298 3.13 0.96 9.92
N VAL A 299 3.17 0.79 8.60
CA VAL A 299 4.07 1.55 7.73
C VAL A 299 3.60 3.00 7.69
N LYS A 300 4.54 3.94 7.88
CA LYS A 300 4.25 5.37 7.83
C LYS A 300 3.78 5.80 6.43
N TYR A 301 2.72 6.57 6.40
CA TYR A 301 2.20 7.23 5.22
C TYR A 301 2.98 8.52 4.96
N THR A 302 3.31 8.76 3.70
CA THR A 302 4.14 9.93 3.32
C THR A 302 3.28 11.16 3.08
N SER A 303 3.85 12.35 3.34
CA SER A 303 3.16 13.63 3.11
C SER A 303 2.75 13.82 1.64
N GLN A 304 3.54 13.30 0.69
CA GLN A 304 3.20 13.39 -0.73
C GLN A 304 1.98 12.54 -1.08
N GLN A 305 1.87 11.31 -0.56
CA GLN A 305 0.69 10.47 -0.77
C GLN A 305 -0.57 11.11 -0.19
N LEU A 306 -0.46 11.75 0.99
CA LEU A 306 -1.57 12.46 1.60
C LEU A 306 -1.98 13.66 0.76
N LEU A 307 -1.01 14.44 0.29
CA LEU A 307 -1.27 15.58 -0.59
C LEU A 307 -2.04 15.17 -1.84
N ASP A 308 -1.59 14.13 -2.54
CA ASP A 308 -2.26 13.64 -3.75
C ASP A 308 -3.70 13.25 -3.43
N LYS A 309 -3.95 12.63 -2.27
CA LYS A 309 -5.29 12.22 -1.85
C LYS A 309 -6.17 13.41 -1.50
N LEU A 310 -5.62 14.43 -0.83
CA LEU A 310 -6.31 15.68 -0.51
C LEU A 310 -6.68 16.44 -1.78
N VAL A 311 -5.75 16.59 -2.73
CA VAL A 311 -6.02 17.23 -4.03
C VAL A 311 -7.14 16.49 -4.78
N ASN A 312 -7.11 15.16 -4.81
CA ASN A 312 -8.17 14.37 -5.45
C ASN A 312 -9.53 14.50 -4.75
N THR A 313 -9.55 14.80 -3.45
CA THR A 313 -10.79 14.86 -2.64
C THR A 313 -11.40 16.26 -2.64
N TYR A 314 -10.57 17.28 -2.47
CA TYR A 314 -11.01 18.66 -2.27
C TYR A 314 -10.84 19.52 -3.51
N GLY A 315 -9.98 19.14 -4.46
CA GLY A 315 -9.78 19.85 -5.72
C GLY A 315 -9.51 21.34 -5.50
N ASP A 316 -10.43 22.15 -6.00
CA ASP A 316 -10.42 23.61 -5.97
C ASP A 316 -10.95 24.21 -4.66
N ARG A 317 -11.31 23.41 -3.65
CA ARG A 317 -11.75 23.90 -2.32
C ARG A 317 -10.58 24.16 -1.36
N ILE A 318 -9.40 23.66 -1.69
CA ILE A 318 -8.16 23.94 -0.97
C ILE A 318 -7.11 24.50 -1.93
N GLN A 319 -6.18 25.27 -1.38
CA GLN A 319 -4.96 25.70 -2.07
C GLN A 319 -3.73 25.14 -1.37
N ILE A 320 -2.67 24.94 -2.15
CA ILE A 320 -1.37 24.46 -1.68
C ILE A 320 -0.36 25.58 -1.87
N ILE A 321 0.13 26.13 -0.76
CA ILE A 321 1.12 27.20 -0.76
C ILE A 321 2.46 26.58 -0.38
N THR A 322 3.50 26.83 -1.17
CA THR A 322 4.86 26.35 -0.87
C THR A 322 5.70 27.52 -0.40
N LEU A 323 6.16 27.48 0.85
CA LEU A 323 7.00 28.49 1.46
C LEU A 323 8.14 27.81 2.21
N HIS A 324 9.38 28.25 2.00
CA HIS A 324 10.60 27.65 2.61
C HIS A 324 10.67 26.11 2.47
N GLN A 325 10.31 25.60 1.28
CA GLN A 325 10.23 24.16 0.95
C GLN A 325 9.18 23.37 1.77
N LYS A 326 8.39 24.02 2.61
CA LYS A 326 7.26 23.42 3.31
C LYS A 326 5.97 23.68 2.54
N LYS A 327 5.06 22.70 2.58
CA LYS A 327 3.74 22.80 1.96
C LYS A 327 2.70 23.14 3.03
N ILE A 328 1.94 24.19 2.77
CA ILE A 328 0.87 24.70 3.62
C ILE A 328 -0.44 24.49 2.88
N ILE A 329 -1.44 23.96 3.57
CA ILE A 329 -2.78 23.75 3.08
C ILE A 329 -3.66 24.84 3.65
N GLY A 330 -4.34 25.57 2.78
CA GLY A 330 -5.30 26.62 3.11
C GLY A 330 -6.55 26.49 2.27
N PRO A 331 -7.60 27.28 2.53
CA PRO A 331 -8.76 27.34 1.67
C PRO A 331 -8.48 28.23 0.44
N SER A 332 -9.19 27.96 -0.66
CA SER A 332 -8.90 28.55 -1.97
C SER A 332 -9.23 30.03 -2.10
N ASP A 333 -10.05 30.56 -1.21
CA ASP A 333 -10.46 31.96 -1.16
C ASP A 333 -9.38 32.84 -0.51
N GLY A 334 -8.28 33.04 -1.25
CA GLY A 334 -7.46 34.25 -1.13
C GLY A 334 -6.66 34.40 0.18
N CYS A 335 -6.20 33.30 0.77
CA CYS A 335 -5.31 33.39 1.92
C CYS A 335 -3.89 33.83 1.47
N ALA A 336 -3.55 35.11 1.70
CA ALA A 336 -2.18 35.60 1.57
C ALA A 336 -1.41 35.28 2.84
N ILE A 337 -0.25 34.63 2.70
CA ILE A 337 0.64 34.30 3.82
C ILE A 337 1.76 35.34 3.83
N ASP A 338 1.83 36.13 4.91
CA ASP A 338 3.02 36.90 5.23
C ASP A 338 3.95 36.10 6.15
N GLU A 339 5.18 36.59 6.34
CA GLU A 339 6.18 35.91 7.17
C GLU A 339 5.73 35.80 8.64
N GLU A 340 4.98 36.78 9.17
CA GLU A 340 4.48 36.73 10.54
C GLU A 340 3.44 35.62 10.75
N MET A 341 2.52 35.45 9.80
CA MET A 341 1.55 34.37 9.80
C MET A 341 2.23 33.01 9.63
N TYR A 342 3.28 32.94 8.80
CA TYR A 342 4.08 31.72 8.67
C TYR A 342 4.79 31.35 9.99
N CYS A 343 5.42 32.30 10.67
CA CYS A 343 6.05 32.05 11.97
C CYS A 343 5.04 31.52 13.00
N ARG A 344 3.86 32.14 13.11
CA ARG A 344 2.79 31.65 14.00
C ARG A 344 2.33 30.24 13.64
N LEU A 345 2.22 29.95 12.35
CA LEU A 345 1.85 28.61 11.88
C LEU A 345 2.91 27.56 12.25
N GLU A 346 4.20 27.92 12.17
CA GLU A 346 5.30 27.06 12.56
C GLU A 346 5.33 26.78 14.07
N GLU A 347 5.06 27.80 14.89
CA GLU A 347 4.91 27.66 16.33
C GLU A 347 3.73 26.76 16.70
N ASP A 348 2.55 27.00 16.11
CA ASP A 348 1.35 26.18 16.32
C ASP A 348 1.59 24.72 15.91
N GLU A 349 2.27 24.50 14.78
CA GLU A 349 2.64 23.17 14.34
C GLU A 349 3.60 22.50 15.33
N LEU A 350 4.63 23.23 15.80
CA LEU A 350 5.58 22.71 16.76
C LEU A 350 4.88 22.26 18.05
N VAL A 351 3.99 23.11 18.59
CA VAL A 351 3.19 22.79 19.78
C VAL A 351 2.33 21.55 19.52
N GLY A 352 1.65 21.49 18.38
CA GLY A 352 0.86 20.33 17.97
C GLY A 352 1.70 19.05 17.93
N ARG A 353 2.85 19.06 17.25
CA ARG A 353 3.74 17.89 17.17
C ARG A 353 4.26 17.45 18.52
N VAL A 354 4.67 18.38 19.38
CA VAL A 354 5.11 18.06 20.74
C VAL A 354 3.99 17.38 21.50
N ALA A 355 2.75 17.89 21.42
CA ALA A 355 1.59 17.27 22.06
C ALA A 355 1.36 15.83 21.57
N LEU A 356 1.45 15.57 20.26
CA LEU A 356 1.31 14.22 19.70
C LEU A 356 2.43 13.28 20.16
N ILE A 357 3.69 13.75 20.20
CA ILE A 357 4.82 12.97 20.70
C ILE A 357 4.59 12.58 22.16
N LEU A 358 4.21 13.54 23.01
CA LEU A 358 3.97 13.28 24.43
C LEU A 358 2.79 12.32 24.63
N ARG A 359 1.67 12.54 23.93
CA ARG A 359 0.51 11.63 23.95
C ARG A 359 0.92 10.21 23.58
N LYS A 360 1.72 10.05 22.52
CA LYS A 360 2.23 8.75 22.09
C LYS A 360 3.11 8.07 23.14
N GLN A 361 3.89 8.81 23.92
CA GLN A 361 4.66 8.23 25.02
C GLN A 361 3.75 7.75 26.15
N VAL A 362 2.72 8.53 26.48
CA VAL A 362 1.72 8.14 27.49
C VAL A 362 0.98 6.87 27.09
N LEU A 363 0.48 6.79 25.85
CA LEU A 363 -0.25 5.63 25.33
C LEU A 363 0.61 4.34 25.22
N ARG A 364 1.93 4.45 25.33
CA ARG A 364 2.86 3.31 25.34
C ARG A 364 3.20 2.83 26.74
N LEU A 365 2.71 3.51 27.78
CA LEU A 365 2.90 3.05 29.14
C LEU A 365 2.12 1.76 29.37
N ASN A 366 2.79 0.77 29.94
CA ASN A 366 2.12 -0.44 30.39
C ASN A 366 1.31 -0.07 31.64
N GLU A 367 -0.01 -0.22 31.56
CA GLU A 367 -0.88 -0.11 32.72
C GLU A 367 -0.46 -1.17 33.74
N ARG A 368 -0.08 -0.70 34.93
CA ARG A 368 0.11 -1.56 36.09
C ARG A 368 -1.19 -1.61 36.85
N VAL A 369 -1.87 -2.75 36.78
CA VAL A 369 -3.03 -3.02 37.61
C VAL A 369 -2.60 -2.96 39.07
N LEU A 370 -3.22 -2.06 39.85
CA LEU A 370 -3.00 -1.98 41.28
C LEU A 370 -3.48 -3.30 41.95
N PRO A 371 -2.74 -3.83 42.94
CA PRO A 371 -3.19 -5.02 43.66
C PRO A 371 -4.55 -4.77 44.32
N SER A 372 -5.40 -5.80 44.42
CA SER A 372 -6.70 -5.71 45.12
C SER A 372 -6.55 -5.26 46.59
N ASP A 373 -5.42 -5.60 47.21
CA ASP A 373 -5.03 -5.16 48.55
C ASP A 373 -4.00 -4.01 48.47
N SER A 374 -4.33 -2.95 47.72
CA SER A 374 -3.43 -1.82 47.45
C SER A 374 -2.97 -1.13 48.74
N LYS A 375 -1.66 -1.04 48.95
CA LYS A 375 -1.05 -0.29 50.06
C LYS A 375 -0.88 1.18 49.66
N ILE A 376 -0.65 2.04 50.65
CA ILE A 376 -0.31 3.46 50.42
C ILE A 376 0.89 3.59 49.46
N CYS A 377 1.88 2.71 49.56
CA CYS A 377 3.03 2.70 48.64
C CYS A 377 2.63 2.40 47.19
N ASP A 378 1.61 1.57 46.95
CA ASP A 378 1.12 1.26 45.61
C ASP A 378 0.37 2.47 45.02
N LEU A 379 -0.42 3.19 45.85
CA LEU A 379 -1.07 4.44 45.45
C LEU A 379 -0.05 5.56 45.13
N ILE A 380 1.05 5.64 45.89
CA ILE A 380 2.14 6.61 45.65
C ILE A 380 2.95 6.26 44.40
N ALA A 381 3.09 4.96 44.11
CA ALA A 381 3.75 4.49 42.89
C ALA A 381 2.93 4.83 41.64
N GLY A 382 1.60 4.83 41.75
CA GLY A 382 0.68 5.08 40.65
C GLY A 382 0.52 3.88 39.71
N GLU A 383 -0.35 4.02 38.72
CA GLU A 383 -0.69 2.96 37.76
C GLU A 383 0.32 2.83 36.61
N GLY A 384 1.36 3.67 36.58
CA GLY A 384 2.39 3.61 35.55
C GLY A 384 3.62 4.43 35.90
N GLU A 385 4.79 3.99 35.41
CA GLU A 385 6.01 4.79 35.49
C GLU A 385 5.95 5.94 34.49
N VAL A 386 6.29 7.15 34.94
CA VAL A 386 6.33 8.32 34.07
C VAL A 386 7.51 8.21 33.07
N PRO A 387 7.29 8.35 31.76
CA PRO A 387 8.37 8.35 30.78
C PRO A 387 9.38 9.47 31.06
N ILE A 388 10.69 9.17 31.01
CA ILE A 388 11.75 10.16 31.26
C ILE A 388 11.58 11.39 30.38
N ILE A 389 11.29 11.19 29.09
CA ILE A 389 11.11 12.30 28.13
C ILE A 389 9.95 13.22 28.52
N PHE A 390 8.89 12.67 29.10
CA PHE A 390 7.73 13.45 29.55
C PHE A 390 8.05 14.17 30.86
N GLN A 391 8.77 13.50 31.77
CA GLN A 391 9.27 14.13 32.98
C GLN A 391 10.21 15.31 32.66
N ASP A 392 11.09 15.15 31.68
CA ASP A 392 12.03 16.19 31.25
C ASP A 392 11.32 17.35 30.56
N PHE A 393 10.31 17.06 29.74
CA PHE A 393 9.42 18.07 29.20
C PHE A 393 8.73 18.88 30.32
N MET A 394 8.16 18.20 31.32
CA MET A 394 7.49 18.87 32.45
C MET A 394 8.46 19.63 33.35
N LYS A 395 9.69 19.13 33.54
CA LYS A 395 10.77 19.87 34.22
C LYS A 395 11.05 21.18 33.49
N LEU A 396 11.29 21.14 32.19
CA LEU A 396 11.55 22.33 31.38
C LEU A 396 10.38 23.31 31.39
N LEU A 397 9.15 22.80 31.26
CA LEU A 397 7.93 23.61 31.24
C LEU A 397 7.71 24.34 32.58
N LEU A 398 7.90 23.67 33.71
CA LEU A 398 7.58 24.22 35.03
C LEU A 398 8.75 24.97 35.68
N CYS A 399 9.99 24.60 35.37
CA CYS A 399 11.18 25.15 36.01
C CYS A 399 12.02 26.05 35.11
N GLY A 400 11.75 26.07 33.79
CA GLY A 400 12.58 26.76 32.81
C GLY A 400 13.91 26.05 32.57
N ALA A 401 14.86 26.75 31.96
CA ALA A 401 16.18 26.21 31.60
C ALA A 401 17.22 26.22 32.74
N ASP A 402 16.88 26.75 33.93
CA ASP A 402 17.82 26.84 35.04
C ASP A 402 17.98 25.50 35.78
N SER A 403 19.11 24.85 35.55
CA SER A 403 19.43 23.54 36.11
C SER A 403 19.53 23.51 37.63
N LYS A 404 19.82 24.65 38.27
CA LYS A 404 19.90 24.74 39.74
C LYS A 404 18.55 24.48 40.39
N THR A 405 17.47 24.72 39.65
CA THR A 405 16.12 24.57 40.18
C THR A 405 15.59 23.14 40.11
N TYR A 406 16.26 22.23 39.39
CA TYR A 406 15.76 20.87 39.14
C TYR A 406 15.88 19.93 40.35
N SER A 407 16.78 20.24 41.30
CA SER A 407 17.07 19.34 42.43
C SER A 407 16.22 19.62 43.68
N SER A 408 15.33 20.61 43.65
CA SER A 408 14.45 20.91 44.78
C SER A 408 13.42 19.78 44.96
N PRO A 409 13.35 19.13 46.16
CA PRO A 409 12.41 18.04 46.42
C PRO A 409 10.95 18.43 46.15
N ASP A 410 10.55 19.65 46.53
CA ASP A 410 9.19 20.17 46.34
C ASP A 410 8.82 20.29 44.86
N ARG A 411 9.78 20.72 44.02
CA ARG A 411 9.56 20.82 42.57
C ARG A 411 9.47 19.46 41.92
N VAL A 412 10.32 18.51 42.33
CA VAL A 412 10.26 17.12 41.84
C VAL A 412 8.91 16.49 42.17
N ALA A 413 8.42 16.68 43.41
CA ALA A 413 7.11 16.19 43.82
C ALA A 413 5.97 16.83 43.00
N LYS A 414 6.02 18.15 42.79
CA LYS A 414 5.02 18.86 41.98
C LYS A 414 5.02 18.42 40.52
N ILE A 415 6.20 18.26 39.91
CA ILE A 415 6.33 17.74 38.54
C ILE A 415 5.73 16.34 38.47
N LYS A 416 6.08 15.44 39.40
CA LYS A 416 5.55 14.08 39.43
C LYS A 416 4.02 14.08 39.53
N SER A 417 3.44 14.88 40.43
CA SER A 417 1.99 15.01 40.60
C SER A 417 1.29 15.43 39.31
N ILE A 418 1.71 16.55 38.71
CA ILE A 418 1.08 17.07 37.49
C ILE A 418 1.23 16.08 36.33
N THR A 419 2.40 15.42 36.24
CA THR A 419 2.65 14.47 35.17
C THR A 419 1.74 13.25 35.29
N GLN A 420 1.49 12.78 36.51
CA GLN A 420 0.56 11.69 36.76
C GLN A 420 -0.89 12.08 36.40
N ASP A 421 -1.32 13.29 36.77
CA ASP A 421 -2.66 13.79 36.44
C ASP A 421 -2.87 13.87 34.92
N ILE A 422 -1.85 14.30 34.15
CA ILE A 422 -1.93 14.34 32.69
C ILE A 422 -1.98 12.92 32.10
N ILE A 423 -1.18 11.99 32.63
CA ILE A 423 -1.21 10.58 32.21
C ILE A 423 -2.61 10.01 32.40
N ASP A 424 -3.18 10.20 33.60
CA ASP A 424 -4.52 9.74 33.95
C ASP A 424 -5.59 10.34 33.02
N THR A 425 -5.52 11.65 32.78
CA THR A 425 -6.44 12.36 31.86
C THR A 425 -6.36 11.82 30.43
N VAL A 426 -5.16 11.47 29.94
CA VAL A 426 -4.96 10.96 28.58
C VAL A 426 -5.43 9.51 28.43
N PHE A 427 -5.32 8.70 29.48
CA PHE A 427 -5.83 7.32 29.48
C PHE A 427 -7.35 7.27 29.57
N ASN A 428 -7.95 8.14 30.40
CA ASN A 428 -9.38 8.09 30.72
C ASN A 428 -10.27 9.07 29.91
N GLY A 429 -9.68 9.99 29.13
CA GLY A 429 -10.36 10.98 28.30
C GLY A 429 -10.18 10.76 26.81
#